data_AF-A0A0F9ELT5-F1
#
_entry.id   AF-A0A0F9ELT5-F1
#
_cell.length_a   1.000
_cell.length_b   1.000
_cell.length_c   1.000
_cell.angle_alpha   90.00
_cell.angle_beta   90.00
_cell.angle_gamma   90.00
#
_symmetry.space_group_name_H-M   'P 1'
#
loop_
_entity.id
_entity.type
_entity.pdbx_description
1 polymer ?
#
loop_
_entity_poly.entity_id
_entity_poly.type
_entity_poly.pdbx_seq_one_letter_code
_entity_poly.pdbx_strand_id
1 'polypeptide(L)'
;MAEDKYVNQAFIRVTESGANTLTFQKLETGIPIYEKIGWVVHRLDYFYVTTVVQFPADGASLSYGISAMDSLATVDLQLAAVIDMNMITRRDWGVAASGALRLIPIVKNFTELPGGGLLIPPNPLYLFAKGTNLAAAQGVDVRMFYTVIKLKPEDFWELVEQRRMIGA
;
A
#
# COMPACT_ATOMS: atom_id res chain seq x y z
N MET A 1 -24.52 2.74 -16.15
CA MET A 1 -23.18 3.33 -15.93
C MET A 1 -22.29 2.94 -17.09
N ALA A 2 -21.78 3.94 -17.79
CA ALA A 2 -20.83 3.80 -18.89
C ALA A 2 -19.50 3.21 -18.41
N GLU A 3 -18.77 2.59 -19.31
CA GLU A 3 -17.41 2.10 -19.08
C GLU A 3 -16.48 3.29 -18.84
N ASP A 4 -15.71 3.25 -17.76
CA ASP A 4 -14.91 4.38 -17.36
C ASP A 4 -13.67 4.51 -18.26
N LYS A 5 -13.67 5.54 -19.11
CA LYS A 5 -12.64 5.73 -20.14
C LYS A 5 -11.39 6.43 -19.60
N TYR A 6 -11.50 7.08 -18.45
CA TYR A 6 -10.46 7.96 -17.93
C TYR A 6 -9.85 7.39 -16.65
N VAL A 7 -8.56 7.69 -16.45
CA VAL A 7 -7.85 7.32 -15.23
C VAL A 7 -8.32 8.21 -14.09
N ASN A 8 -8.86 7.57 -13.04
CA ASN A 8 -9.20 8.21 -11.78
C ASN A 8 -8.00 8.24 -10.84
N GLN A 9 -8.11 9.10 -9.82
CA GLN A 9 -7.09 9.26 -8.80
C GLN A 9 -7.70 9.12 -7.41
N ALA A 10 -7.07 8.31 -6.56
CA ALA A 10 -7.35 8.24 -5.14
C ALA A 10 -6.12 8.66 -4.35
N PHE A 11 -6.34 9.27 -3.19
CA PHE A 11 -5.30 9.69 -2.28
C PHE A 11 -5.64 9.22 -0.88
N ILE A 12 -4.64 8.67 -0.18
CA ILE A 12 -4.76 8.28 1.21
C ILE A 12 -3.44 8.52 1.93
N ARG A 13 -3.55 8.96 3.18
CA ARG A 13 -2.44 9.20 4.11
C ARG A 13 -2.64 8.35 5.35
N VAL A 14 -1.58 7.70 5.81
CA VAL A 14 -1.52 7.04 7.11
C VAL A 14 -0.39 7.66 7.91
N THR A 15 -0.58 7.80 9.22
CA THR A 15 0.49 8.17 10.15
C THR A 15 0.45 7.16 11.28
N GLU A 16 1.60 6.67 11.69
CA GLU A 16 1.64 5.74 12.81
C GLU A 16 1.01 6.39 14.06
N SER A 17 0.17 5.65 14.78
CA SER A 17 -0.46 6.12 16.03
C SER A 17 0.55 6.31 17.16
N GLY A 18 1.72 5.69 17.03
CA GLY A 18 2.91 5.88 17.85
C GLY A 18 4.13 5.34 17.10
N ALA A 19 5.34 5.74 17.48
CA ALA A 19 6.55 5.24 16.84
C ALA A 19 6.58 3.70 16.86
N ASN A 20 6.85 3.07 15.71
CA ASN A 20 6.92 1.61 15.55
C ASN A 20 5.58 0.88 15.72
N THR A 21 4.46 1.60 15.67
CA THR A 21 3.12 1.02 15.81
C THR A 21 2.49 0.83 14.45
N LEU A 22 2.20 -0.43 14.10
CA LEU A 22 1.48 -0.77 12.87
C LEU A 22 0.11 -0.10 12.89
N THR A 23 -0.10 0.80 11.95
CA THR A 23 -1.31 1.61 11.85
C THR A 23 -1.90 1.50 10.46
N PHE A 24 -3.23 1.45 10.39
CA PHE A 24 -3.99 1.37 9.15
C PHE A 24 -4.87 2.60 9.02
N GLN A 25 -4.95 3.14 7.81
CA GLN A 25 -5.97 4.11 7.43
C GLN A 25 -6.81 3.50 6.32
N LYS A 26 -8.13 3.59 6.43
CA LYS A 26 -9.06 3.14 5.38
C LYS A 26 -9.18 4.18 4.27
N LEU A 27 -9.24 3.71 3.03
CA LEU A 27 -9.62 4.53 1.88
C LEU A 27 -11.14 4.59 1.80
N GLU A 28 -11.71 5.78 2.01
CA GLU A 28 -13.14 6.01 1.85
C GLU A 28 -13.48 6.16 0.37
N THR A 29 -13.86 5.05 -0.27
CA THR A 29 -14.19 5.02 -1.71
C THR A 29 -15.62 5.46 -2.00
N GLY A 30 -16.50 5.48 -1.00
CA GLY A 30 -17.94 5.73 -1.17
C GLY A 30 -18.68 4.63 -1.95
N ILE A 31 -18.00 3.54 -2.29
CA ILE A 31 -18.56 2.41 -3.04
C ILE A 31 -19.07 1.36 -2.04
N PRO A 32 -20.37 0.99 -2.10
CA PRO A 32 -20.91 -0.10 -1.28
C PRO A 32 -20.17 -1.41 -1.55
N ILE A 33 -19.93 -2.21 -0.51
CA ILE A 33 -19.23 -3.51 -0.61
C ILE A 33 -19.95 -4.48 -1.57
N TYR A 34 -21.26 -4.29 -1.77
CA TYR A 34 -22.08 -5.15 -2.63
C TYR A 34 -22.10 -4.74 -4.11
N GLU A 35 -21.49 -3.60 -4.46
CA GLU A 35 -21.35 -3.22 -5.86
C GLU A 35 -20.25 -4.06 -6.52
N LYS A 36 -20.59 -4.71 -7.64
CA LYS A 36 -19.70 -5.60 -8.42
C LYS A 36 -18.72 -4.80 -9.25
N ILE A 37 -17.89 -4.04 -8.56
CA ILE A 37 -16.92 -3.12 -9.14
C ILE A 37 -15.52 -3.57 -8.75
N GLY A 38 -14.62 -3.62 -9.74
CA GLY A 38 -13.19 -3.79 -9.55
C GLY A 38 -12.46 -2.52 -9.91
N TRP A 39 -11.33 -2.28 -9.24
CA TRP A 39 -10.38 -1.23 -9.63
C TRP A 39 -9.19 -1.85 -10.31
N VAL A 40 -8.88 -1.41 -11.53
CA VAL A 40 -7.63 -1.75 -12.20
C VAL A 40 -6.64 -0.64 -11.87
N VAL A 41 -5.70 -0.93 -10.97
CA VAL A 41 -4.65 0.00 -10.55
C VAL A 41 -3.53 -0.03 -11.56
N HIS A 42 -3.27 1.11 -12.19
CA HIS A 42 -2.20 1.26 -13.17
C HIS A 42 -0.89 1.68 -12.52
N ARG A 43 -0.97 2.54 -11.49
CA ARG A 43 0.21 3.15 -10.87
C ARG A 43 -0.05 3.53 -9.41
N LEU A 44 0.97 3.33 -8.57
CA LEU A 44 1.03 3.82 -7.20
C LEU A 44 2.24 4.74 -7.02
N ASP A 45 2.01 5.94 -6.53
CA ASP A 45 3.04 6.90 -6.17
C ASP A 45 3.05 7.07 -4.65
N TYR A 46 4.09 6.53 -4.00
CA TYR A 46 4.28 6.70 -2.58
C TYR A 46 5.09 7.95 -2.27
N PHE A 47 4.63 8.73 -1.29
CA PHE A 47 5.33 9.87 -0.74
C PHE A 47 5.48 9.69 0.76
N TYR A 48 6.65 9.97 1.28
CA TYR A 48 6.92 9.97 2.72
C TYR A 48 7.87 11.14 2.99
N VAL A 49 7.62 11.85 4.07
CA VAL A 49 8.47 12.96 4.51
C VAL A 49 9.20 12.47 5.74
N THR A 50 10.46 12.08 5.57
CA THR A 50 11.29 11.61 6.67
C THR A 50 12.67 12.23 6.60
N THR A 51 13.35 12.28 7.75
CA THR A 51 14.71 12.82 7.89
C THR A 51 15.61 11.74 8.48
N VAL A 52 16.92 11.85 8.26
CA VAL A 52 17.90 10.88 8.78
C VAL A 52 17.82 10.73 10.30
N VAL A 53 17.44 11.80 11.00
CA VAL A 53 17.23 11.81 12.46
C VAL A 53 16.14 10.83 12.90
N GLN A 54 15.17 10.53 12.04
CA GLN A 54 14.08 9.58 12.34
C GLN A 54 14.52 8.11 12.29
N PHE A 55 15.67 7.84 11.67
CA PHE A 55 16.29 6.53 11.58
C PHE A 55 17.57 6.54 12.43
N PRO A 56 17.49 6.44 13.77
CA PRO A 56 18.62 6.73 14.65
C PRO A 56 19.77 5.72 14.56
N ALA A 57 19.50 4.48 14.16
CA ALA A 57 20.46 3.38 14.17
C ALA A 57 20.39 2.53 12.90
N ASP A 58 21.42 1.72 12.69
CA ASP A 58 21.43 0.68 11.66
C ASP A 58 20.26 -0.31 11.88
N GLY A 59 19.62 -0.72 10.79
CA GLY A 59 18.46 -1.60 10.84
C GLY A 59 17.14 -0.90 11.22
N ALA A 60 17.14 0.41 11.41
CA ALA A 60 15.90 1.19 11.48
C ALA A 60 15.19 1.12 10.13
N SER A 61 13.90 0.77 10.13
CA SER A 61 13.13 0.60 8.90
C SER A 61 11.71 1.12 9.02
N LEU A 62 11.14 1.49 7.88
CA LEU A 62 9.74 1.86 7.73
C LEU A 62 9.15 0.99 6.63
N SER A 63 8.23 0.11 7.01
CA SER A 63 7.45 -0.73 6.11
C SER A 63 6.08 -0.12 5.89
N TYR A 64 5.65 -0.04 4.64
CA TYR A 64 4.37 0.57 4.26
C TYR A 64 3.85 -0.04 2.97
N GLY A 65 2.56 0.13 2.74
CA GLY A 65 1.93 -0.38 1.54
C GLY A 65 0.42 -0.44 1.65
N ILE A 66 -0.19 -1.25 0.79
CA ILE A 66 -1.63 -1.36 0.70
C ILE A 66 -2.06 -2.75 1.16
N SER A 67 -3.11 -2.82 1.96
CA SER A 67 -3.71 -4.05 2.42
C SER A 67 -5.23 -4.04 2.22
N ALA A 68 -5.82 -5.21 2.06
CA ALA A 68 -7.26 -5.41 2.08
C ALA A 68 -7.83 -5.58 3.50
N MET A 69 -7.00 -5.58 4.55
CA MET A 69 -7.42 -5.77 5.95
C MET A 69 -6.68 -4.84 6.90
N ASP A 70 -7.31 -4.48 8.02
CA ASP A 70 -6.75 -3.67 9.10
C ASP A 70 -6.41 -4.48 10.36
N SER A 71 -6.81 -5.76 10.41
CA SER A 71 -6.62 -6.64 11.57
C SER A 71 -5.31 -7.44 11.54
N LEU A 72 -4.32 -7.02 10.74
CA LEU A 72 -3.06 -7.75 10.63
C LEU A 72 -2.15 -7.45 11.83
N ALA A 73 -1.66 -8.49 12.50
CA ALA A 73 -0.68 -8.35 13.58
C ALA A 73 0.74 -8.07 13.04
N THR A 74 1.04 -8.58 11.86
CA THR A 74 2.29 -8.40 11.13
C THR A 74 1.99 -8.11 9.66
N VAL A 75 2.88 -7.38 9.01
CA VAL A 75 2.82 -7.11 7.57
C VAL A 75 3.95 -7.86 6.89
N ASP A 76 3.58 -8.81 6.04
CA ASP A 76 4.50 -9.65 5.28
C ASP A 76 3.90 -9.90 3.89
N LEU A 77 4.75 -10.00 2.87
CA LEU A 77 4.36 -10.35 1.50
C LEU A 77 3.80 -11.77 1.39
N GLN A 78 4.04 -12.62 2.39
CA GLN A 78 3.42 -13.95 2.47
C GLN A 78 1.92 -13.90 2.76
N LEU A 79 1.42 -12.77 3.28
CA LEU A 79 0.00 -12.61 3.60
C LEU A 79 -0.76 -12.15 2.36
N ALA A 80 -1.74 -12.95 1.92
CA ALA A 80 -2.61 -12.62 0.78
C ALA A 80 -3.37 -11.28 0.93
N ALA A 81 -3.56 -10.85 2.18
CA ALA A 81 -4.18 -9.56 2.50
C ALA A 81 -3.28 -8.36 2.16
N VAL A 82 -1.97 -8.54 1.99
CA VAL A 82 -1.04 -7.47 1.59
C VAL A 82 -1.00 -7.40 0.06
N ILE A 83 -1.48 -6.29 -0.49
CA ILE A 83 -1.54 -6.06 -1.94
C ILE A 83 -0.19 -5.57 -2.44
N ASP A 84 0.42 -4.66 -1.67
CA ASP A 84 1.71 -4.08 -1.98
C ASP A 84 2.48 -3.84 -0.69
N MET A 85 3.80 -4.03 -0.73
CA MET A 85 4.70 -3.70 0.38
C MET A 85 5.95 -3.02 -0.14
N ASN A 86 6.37 -2.00 0.59
CA ASN A 86 7.63 -1.30 0.44
C ASN A 86 8.31 -1.26 1.80
N MET A 87 9.63 -1.24 1.79
CA MET A 87 10.42 -1.06 2.99
C MET A 87 11.55 -0.09 2.69
N ILE A 88 11.65 0.95 3.52
CA ILE A 88 12.81 1.81 3.60
C ILE A 88 13.62 1.33 4.78
N THR A 89 14.92 1.14 4.59
CA THR A 89 15.81 0.79 5.69
C THR A 89 17.01 1.72 5.68
N ARG A 90 17.45 2.11 6.88
CA ARG A 90 18.77 2.70 7.05
C ARG A 90 19.76 1.56 7.17
N ARG A 91 20.76 1.57 6.29
CA ARG A 91 21.90 0.66 6.35
C ARG A 91 23.18 1.46 6.47
N ASP A 92 23.95 1.21 7.52
CA ASP A 92 25.23 1.86 7.74
C ASP A 92 26.35 1.02 7.08
N TRP A 93 27.14 1.63 6.20
CA TRP A 93 28.28 0.98 5.53
C TRP A 93 29.60 1.32 6.24
N GLY A 94 29.69 1.02 7.54
CA GLY A 94 30.87 1.30 8.37
C GLY A 94 30.54 2.06 9.64
N VAL A 95 31.11 3.26 9.81
CA VAL A 95 30.88 4.10 11.02
C VAL A 95 29.44 4.62 11.04
N ALA A 96 28.82 4.63 12.22
CA ALA A 96 27.45 5.08 12.47
C ALA A 96 27.28 6.59 12.19
N ALA A 97 27.12 6.95 10.91
CA ALA A 97 26.79 8.28 10.38
C ALA A 97 26.85 8.31 8.83
N SER A 98 27.38 7.27 8.18
CA SER A 98 27.52 7.21 6.71
C SER A 98 26.26 6.76 5.97
N GLY A 99 25.12 6.65 6.66
CA GLY A 99 23.85 6.20 6.08
C GLY A 99 23.23 7.27 5.16
N ALA A 100 22.96 6.90 3.91
CA ALA A 100 22.22 7.76 2.98
C ALA A 100 20.76 7.28 2.88
N LEU A 101 19.81 8.15 3.20
CA LEU A 101 18.40 7.91 2.88
C LEU A 101 18.13 8.45 1.47
N ARG A 102 17.84 7.55 0.53
CA ARG A 102 17.47 7.95 -0.84
C ARG A 102 15.98 8.33 -0.88
N LEU A 103 15.72 9.63 -0.78
CA LEU A 103 14.38 10.22 -0.87
C LEU A 103 13.99 10.42 -2.33
N ILE A 104 13.20 9.50 -2.87
CA ILE A 104 12.49 9.66 -4.15
C ILE A 104 11.09 9.05 -3.93
N PRO A 105 10.02 9.62 -4.49
CA PRO A 105 8.73 8.93 -4.52
C PRO A 105 8.92 7.54 -5.13
N ILE A 106 8.49 6.50 -4.42
CA ILE A 106 8.54 5.15 -4.97
C ILE A 106 7.35 5.02 -5.90
N VAL A 107 7.66 5.03 -7.20
CA VAL A 107 6.68 4.82 -8.27
C VAL A 107 6.64 3.33 -8.57
N LYS A 108 5.48 2.72 -8.37
CA LYS A 108 5.19 1.36 -8.83
C LYS A 108 4.26 1.43 -10.03
N ASN A 109 4.76 1.00 -11.18
CA ASN A 109 3.99 0.92 -12.40
C ASN A 109 3.51 -0.52 -12.64
N PHE A 110 2.23 -0.68 -12.95
CA PHE A 110 1.57 -1.95 -13.19
C PHE A 110 1.00 -2.05 -14.62
N THR A 111 1.21 -1.04 -15.47
CA THR A 111 0.65 -1.03 -16.84
C THR A 111 1.16 -2.16 -17.73
N GLU A 112 2.30 -2.75 -17.39
CA GLU A 112 2.91 -3.86 -18.14
C GLU A 112 2.38 -5.24 -17.72
N LEU A 113 1.56 -5.30 -16.67
CA LEU A 113 0.93 -6.55 -16.25
C LEU A 113 -0.18 -6.97 -17.24
N PRO A 114 -0.40 -8.28 -17.44
CA PRO A 114 -1.55 -8.78 -18.19
C PRO A 114 -2.86 -8.20 -17.62
N GLY A 115 -3.68 -7.62 -18.49
CA GLY A 115 -4.90 -6.89 -18.08
C GLY A 115 -4.69 -5.37 -17.88
N GLY A 116 -3.48 -4.85 -18.12
CA GLY A 116 -3.19 -3.41 -18.13
C GLY A 116 -3.10 -2.77 -16.75
N GLY A 117 -3.06 -3.57 -15.68
CA GLY A 117 -2.94 -3.10 -14.31
C GLY A 117 -3.20 -4.20 -13.29
N LEU A 118 -3.11 -3.85 -12.01
CA LEU A 118 -3.42 -4.74 -10.90
C LEU A 118 -4.90 -4.62 -10.53
N LEU A 119 -5.65 -5.71 -10.69
CA LEU A 119 -7.06 -5.75 -10.31
C LEU A 119 -7.22 -5.94 -8.80
N ILE A 120 -7.91 -5.01 -8.15
CA ILE A 120 -8.17 -5.01 -6.71
C ILE A 120 -9.64 -4.69 -6.41
N PRO A 121 -10.19 -5.21 -5.29
CA PRO A 121 -11.50 -4.77 -4.82
C PRO A 121 -11.38 -3.35 -4.22
N PRO A 122 -12.34 -2.45 -4.48
CA PRO A 122 -12.28 -1.08 -3.98
C PRO A 122 -12.60 -0.93 -2.48
N ASN A 123 -13.21 -1.93 -1.86
CA ASN A 123 -13.60 -1.88 -0.44
C ASN A 123 -13.60 -3.29 0.17
N PRO A 124 -12.93 -3.52 1.31
CA PRO A 124 -12.10 -2.56 2.05
C PRO A 124 -10.66 -2.48 1.49
N LEU A 125 -10.11 -1.27 1.52
CA LEU A 125 -8.73 -0.99 1.14
C LEU A 125 -8.09 -0.08 2.19
N TYR A 126 -6.91 -0.46 2.66
CA TYR A 126 -6.18 0.22 3.71
C TYR A 126 -4.77 0.55 3.27
N LEU A 127 -4.29 1.74 3.64
CA LEU A 127 -2.88 2.08 3.64
C LEU A 127 -2.32 1.77 5.03
N PHE A 128 -1.20 1.07 5.09
CA PHE A 128 -0.53 0.76 6.36
C PHE A 128 0.86 1.38 6.42
N ALA A 129 1.29 1.68 7.65
CA ALA A 129 2.67 2.04 7.97
C ALA A 129 3.09 1.36 9.28
N LYS A 130 4.33 0.89 9.31
CA LYS A 130 4.97 0.26 10.47
C LYS A 130 6.46 0.58 10.48
N GLY A 131 6.89 1.33 11.47
CA GLY A 131 8.27 1.54 11.82
C GLY A 131 8.86 0.36 12.59
N THR A 132 10.18 0.23 12.50
CA THR A 132 11.00 -0.59 13.38
C THR A 132 12.21 0.25 13.79
N ASN A 133 12.40 0.45 15.10
CA ASN A 133 13.46 1.29 15.67
C ASN A 133 13.49 2.75 15.17
N LEU A 134 12.32 3.33 14.87
CA LEU A 134 12.17 4.75 14.51
C LEU A 134 12.09 5.63 15.76
N ALA A 135 12.63 6.86 15.63
CA ALA A 135 12.65 7.84 16.73
C ALA A 135 11.28 8.53 16.96
N ALA A 136 10.45 8.64 15.92
CA ALA A 136 9.09 9.16 16.02
C ALA A 136 8.17 8.50 14.98
N ALA A 137 6.86 8.59 15.19
CA ALA A 137 5.84 8.15 14.25
C ALA A 137 6.05 8.79 12.87
N GLN A 138 6.03 7.95 11.82
CA GLN A 138 6.18 8.41 10.43
C GLN A 138 4.85 8.37 9.68
N GLY A 139 4.72 9.28 8.72
CA GLY A 139 3.60 9.36 7.80
C GLY A 139 3.97 8.88 6.41
N VAL A 140 3.04 8.17 5.77
CA VAL A 140 3.13 7.75 4.38
C VAL A 140 1.86 8.15 3.67
N ASP A 141 2.03 8.71 2.47
CA ASP A 141 0.97 9.06 1.55
C ASP A 141 1.10 8.18 0.32
N VAL A 142 -0.03 7.77 -0.25
CA VAL A 142 -0.05 7.12 -1.56
C VAL A 142 -1.08 7.80 -2.45
N ARG A 143 -0.67 8.06 -3.68
CA ARG A 143 -1.57 8.42 -4.78
C ARG A 143 -1.71 7.22 -5.69
N MET A 144 -2.95 6.82 -5.93
CA MET A 144 -3.28 5.68 -6.79
C MET A 144 -3.96 6.17 -8.05
N PHE A 145 -3.53 5.64 -9.19
CA PHE A 145 -4.13 5.87 -10.49
C PHE A 145 -4.83 4.59 -10.93
N TYR A 146 -6.14 4.65 -11.11
CA TYR A 146 -6.95 3.45 -11.37
C TYR A 146 -8.06 3.72 -12.39
N THR A 147 -8.58 2.66 -13.01
CA THR A 147 -9.82 2.68 -13.78
C THR A 147 -10.85 1.77 -13.11
N VAL A 148 -12.13 2.10 -13.31
CA VAL A 148 -13.25 1.36 -12.72
C VAL A 148 -13.76 0.38 -13.76
N ILE A 149 -13.73 -0.92 -13.42
CA ILE A 149 -14.32 -1.96 -14.26
C ILE A 149 -15.53 -2.57 -13.56
N LYS A 150 -16.55 -2.88 -14.36
CA LYS A 150 -17.70 -3.65 -13.88
C LYS A 150 -17.43 -5.12 -14.10
N LEU A 151 -17.51 -5.87 -13.01
CA LEU A 151 -17.33 -7.31 -13.05
C LEU A 151 -18.67 -8.01 -13.15
N LYS A 152 -18.69 -9.14 -13.86
CA LYS A 152 -19.83 -10.05 -13.75
C LYS A 152 -19.86 -10.63 -12.33
N PRO A 153 -21.02 -11.12 -11.87
CA PRO A 153 -21.15 -11.68 -10.53
C PRO A 153 -20.16 -12.82 -10.26
N GLU A 154 -19.93 -13.66 -11.25
CA GLU A 154 -19.03 -14.82 -11.18
C GLU A 154 -17.56 -14.38 -11.02
N ASP A 155 -17.10 -13.49 -11.90
CA ASP A 155 -15.73 -12.92 -11.87
C ASP A 155 -15.43 -12.18 -10.56
N PHE A 156 -16.44 -11.52 -9.98
CA PHE A 156 -16.30 -10.81 -8.71
C PHE A 156 -16.05 -11.78 -7.54
N TRP A 157 -16.74 -12.92 -7.51
CA TRP A 157 -16.53 -13.92 -6.48
C TRP A 157 -15.16 -14.57 -6.59
N GLU A 158 -14.71 -14.88 -7.80
CA GLU A 158 -13.36 -15.40 -8.02
C GLU A 158 -12.29 -14.43 -7.52
N LEU A 159 -12.45 -13.14 -7.77
CA LEU A 159 -11.53 -12.11 -7.27
C LEU A 159 -11.48 -12.06 -5.73
N VAL A 160 -12.63 -12.19 -5.08
CA VAL A 160 -12.72 -12.22 -3.61
C VAL A 160 -12.10 -13.51 -3.06
N GLU A 161 -12.28 -14.64 -3.74
CA GLU A 161 -11.70 -15.94 -3.34
C GLU A 161 -10.19 -16.04 -3.58
N GLN A 162 -9.68 -15.52 -4.71
CA GLN A 162 -8.23 -15.45 -4.97
C GLN A 162 -7.49 -14.70 -3.86
N ARG A 163 -8.12 -13.66 -3.29
CA ARG A 163 -7.57 -12.92 -2.13
C ARG A 163 -7.67 -13.69 -0.81
N ARG A 164 -8.53 -14.71 -0.70
CA ARG A 164 -8.67 -15.56 0.48
C ARG A 164 -7.83 -16.84 0.44
N MET A 165 -7.54 -17.41 -0.74
CA MET A 165 -6.98 -18.76 -0.86
C MET A 165 -5.49 -18.87 -1.21
N ILE A 166 -4.77 -17.79 -1.52
CA ILE A 166 -3.34 -17.88 -1.87
C ILE A 166 -2.47 -17.46 -0.67
N GLY A 167 -2.52 -18.27 0.38
CA GLY A 167 -1.57 -18.25 1.50
C GLY A 167 -1.43 -19.68 2.01
N ALA A 168 -0.33 -20.33 1.64
CA ALA A 168 0.10 -21.60 2.23
C ALA A 168 1.02 -21.33 3.41
#